data_AF-A0A937BR65-F1
#
_entry.id   AF-A0A937BR65-F1
#
_cell.length_a   1.000
_cell.length_b   1.000
_cell.length_c   1.000
_cell.angle_alpha   90.00
_cell.angle_beta   90.00
_cell.angle_gamma   90.00
#
_symmetry.space_group_name_H-M   'P 1'
#
loop_
_entity.id
_entity.type
_entity.pdbx_description
1 polymer ?
#
loop_
_entity_poly.entity_id
_entity_poly.type
_entity_poly.pdbx_seq_one_letter_code
_entity_poly.pdbx_strand_id
1 'polypeptide(L)'
;MEDAYSEFEESQDMEEWESHDGGEWVSEFENPDWSKAMRLNRYYSSQLGWSSLQDRINDLILPYSGLSNVSLGEEDFARAVAGWQNNNGFSGKNADGIIGPSTWSKMKSQISAHSPLYNPAIKAPIANTGNITATLGVLTINTSIPALVKCIPEYRFTTEDAIWLARFVEGEAGGQDNPDSHAVIWAMFNRFGLLRHKVSSWTSFAVFLQKYSTTLQPLLNSRGAAERVWKNHYDKPSKFPVVSSESVYPGTSIKKVQYQRHINLQKKNWEEFPEYVRKMVLNILTGSIPNPGIGIATDFDSTYVFMISARKKSGNSDKPTYDEWKAYTYNHAANKDVIWIGEKPQLNQQKMPSIS
;
A
#
# COMPACT_ATOMS: atom_id res chain seq x y z
N MET A 1 9.84 36.51 -4.62
CA MET A 1 10.84 35.44 -4.93
C MET A 1 10.11 34.12 -4.75
N GLU A 2 9.14 33.91 -5.63
CA GLU A 2 7.91 33.16 -5.38
C GLU A 2 7.59 32.22 -6.55
N ASP A 3 6.87 31.15 -6.19
CA ASP A 3 5.94 30.37 -6.99
C ASP A 3 6.47 29.45 -8.09
N ALA A 4 6.51 28.16 -7.72
CA ALA A 4 6.51 27.04 -8.65
C ALA A 4 5.90 25.77 -8.00
N TYR A 5 4.72 25.88 -7.41
CA TYR A 5 3.94 24.72 -6.95
C TYR A 5 2.49 24.86 -7.45
N SER A 6 2.25 24.63 -8.75
CA SER A 6 0.88 24.53 -9.29
C SER A 6 0.50 23.08 -9.59
N GLU A 7 -0.59 22.66 -8.93
CA GLU A 7 -1.73 21.94 -9.50
C GLU A 7 -1.56 20.45 -9.90
N PHE A 8 -1.93 19.59 -8.95
CA PHE A 8 -2.53 18.28 -9.22
C PHE A 8 -4.05 18.50 -9.36
N GLU A 9 -4.58 18.35 -10.58
CA GLU A 9 -6.01 18.29 -10.88
C GLU A 9 -6.39 16.85 -11.20
N GLU A 10 -7.23 16.26 -10.36
CA GLU A 10 -7.95 15.03 -10.66
C GLU A 10 -9.43 15.45 -10.77
N SER A 11 -9.91 15.54 -12.00
CA SER A 11 -11.29 15.90 -12.33
C SER A 11 -12.20 14.70 -12.06
N GLN A 12 -13.07 14.86 -11.08
CA GLN A 12 -14.28 14.07 -10.89
C GLN A 12 -15.28 14.46 -11.97
N ASP A 13 -15.53 13.56 -12.92
CA ASP A 13 -16.79 13.50 -13.66
C ASP A 13 -17.39 12.13 -13.34
N MET A 14 -18.21 12.06 -12.30
CA MET A 14 -19.04 10.88 -12.04
C MET A 14 -20.42 11.37 -11.60
N GLU A 15 -21.37 11.17 -12.50
CA GLU A 15 -22.72 11.69 -12.50
C GLU A 15 -23.56 11.20 -11.31
N GLU A 16 -24.27 12.18 -10.78
CA GLU A 16 -25.41 12.17 -9.87
C GLU A 16 -26.55 11.26 -10.38
N TRP A 17 -26.94 10.27 -9.58
CA TRP A 17 -28.24 9.59 -9.69
C TRP A 17 -28.87 9.42 -8.31
N GLU A 18 -30.00 10.11 -8.13
CA GLU A 18 -30.84 10.09 -6.94
C GLU A 18 -31.73 8.83 -6.85
N SER A 19 -31.83 8.32 -5.62
CA SER A 19 -33.02 7.75 -4.95
C SER A 19 -33.70 6.47 -5.52
N HIS A 20 -33.88 5.47 -4.65
CA HIS A 20 -35.21 5.15 -4.11
C HIS A 20 -35.14 4.20 -2.90
N ASP A 21 -36.11 4.44 -2.03
CA ASP A 21 -36.44 3.91 -0.72
C ASP A 21 -36.86 2.42 -0.72
N GLY A 22 -36.79 1.79 0.47
CA GLY A 22 -37.62 0.64 0.81
C GLY A 22 -36.92 -0.54 1.48
N GLY A 23 -37.18 -0.72 2.77
CA GLY A 23 -37.32 -2.07 3.35
C GLY A 23 -36.53 -2.37 4.61
N GLU A 24 -36.99 -1.82 5.73
CA GLU A 24 -36.82 -2.35 7.08
C GLU A 24 -37.13 -3.85 7.16
N TRP A 25 -36.25 -4.64 7.82
CA TRP A 25 -36.51 -5.82 8.66
C TRP A 25 -35.21 -6.61 8.85
N VAL A 26 -34.45 -6.39 9.94
CA VAL A 26 -33.57 -7.44 10.49
C VAL A 26 -33.51 -7.36 12.01
N SER A 27 -33.70 -8.52 12.63
CA SER A 27 -33.72 -8.80 14.06
C SER A 27 -32.59 -8.17 14.88
N GLU A 28 -32.99 -7.58 16.01
CA GLU A 28 -32.15 -7.15 17.13
C GLU A 28 -31.48 -8.37 17.80
N PHE A 29 -30.40 -8.87 17.19
CA PHE A 29 -29.34 -9.55 17.94
C PHE A 29 -28.37 -8.45 18.37
N GLU A 30 -28.38 -8.11 19.65
CA GLU A 30 -27.42 -7.17 20.26
C GLU A 30 -25.99 -7.56 19.86
N ASN A 31 -25.40 -6.85 18.90
CA ASN A 31 -23.99 -6.95 18.64
C ASN A 31 -23.26 -6.39 19.87
N PRO A 32 -22.35 -7.15 20.50
CA PRO A 32 -21.60 -6.65 21.65
C PRO A 32 -20.85 -5.36 21.27
N ASP A 33 -21.02 -4.29 22.06
CA ASP A 33 -20.27 -3.03 21.85
C ASP A 33 -18.78 -3.24 22.16
N TRP A 34 -17.95 -3.29 21.12
CA TRP A 34 -16.50 -3.46 21.21
C TRP A 34 -15.73 -2.15 21.46
N SER A 35 -16.40 -0.99 21.51
CA SER A 35 -15.75 0.32 21.61
C SER A 35 -14.82 0.42 22.82
N LYS A 36 -15.23 -0.19 23.96
CA LYS A 36 -14.40 -0.27 25.16
C LYS A 36 -13.12 -1.08 24.92
N ALA A 37 -13.24 -2.22 24.25
CA ALA A 37 -12.12 -3.11 23.97
C ALA A 37 -11.11 -2.47 23.02
N MET A 38 -11.59 -1.83 21.96
CA MET A 38 -10.76 -1.09 21.01
C MET A 38 -9.95 0.01 21.72
N ARG A 39 -10.61 0.85 22.53
CA ARG A 39 -9.94 1.93 23.28
C ARG A 39 -8.88 1.37 24.23
N LEU A 40 -9.20 0.31 24.97
CA LEU A 40 -8.26 -0.29 25.93
C LEU A 40 -7.12 -1.04 25.24
N ASN A 41 -7.34 -1.64 24.07
CA ASN A 41 -6.29 -2.24 23.27
C ASN A 41 -5.29 -1.19 22.77
N ARG A 42 -5.75 -0.02 22.30
CA ARG A 42 -4.85 1.09 21.97
C ARG A 42 -4.01 1.54 23.18
N TYR A 43 -4.64 1.64 24.35
CA TYR A 43 -3.95 2.00 25.59
C TYR A 43 -2.89 0.95 25.98
N TYR A 44 -3.29 -0.32 26.10
CA TYR A 44 -2.41 -1.40 26.55
C TYR A 44 -1.34 -1.77 25.53
N SER A 45 -1.54 -1.56 24.23
CA SER A 45 -0.53 -1.82 23.20
C SER A 45 0.77 -1.07 23.46
N SER A 46 0.64 0.20 23.82
CA SER A 46 1.75 1.06 24.19
C SER A 46 2.30 0.71 25.58
N GLN A 47 1.43 0.60 26.59
CA GLN A 47 1.84 0.41 27.99
C GLN A 47 2.54 -0.93 28.24
N LEU A 48 2.13 -1.99 27.53
CA LEU A 48 2.68 -3.34 27.69
C LEU A 48 3.72 -3.68 26.61
N GLY A 49 3.98 -2.74 25.68
CA GLY A 49 4.96 -2.86 24.60
C GLY A 49 4.59 -3.84 23.49
N TRP A 50 3.35 -4.34 23.46
CA TRP A 50 2.93 -5.35 22.49
C TRP A 50 2.57 -4.78 21.11
N SER A 51 2.47 -3.45 20.96
CA SER A 51 2.30 -2.80 19.66
C SER A 51 3.40 -3.19 18.65
N SER A 52 4.63 -3.40 19.13
CA SER A 52 5.76 -3.89 18.31
C SER A 52 5.59 -5.32 17.79
N LEU A 53 4.64 -6.07 18.34
CA LEU A 53 4.34 -7.46 18.02
C LEU A 53 2.94 -7.59 17.39
N GLN A 54 2.35 -6.48 16.93
CA GLN A 54 0.99 -6.43 16.40
C GLN A 54 0.74 -7.49 15.32
N ASP A 55 1.66 -7.65 14.38
CA ASP A 55 1.52 -8.63 13.29
C ASP A 55 1.51 -10.07 13.83
N ARG A 56 2.34 -10.38 14.82
CA ARG A 56 2.40 -11.72 15.44
C ARG A 56 1.18 -11.99 16.30
N ILE A 57 0.64 -10.96 16.94
CA ILE A 57 -0.64 -11.05 17.66
C ILE A 57 -1.76 -11.28 16.65
N ASN A 58 -1.78 -10.53 15.55
CA ASN A 58 -2.74 -10.69 14.48
C ASN A 58 -2.73 -12.13 13.96
N ASP A 59 -1.55 -12.69 13.65
CA ASP A 59 -1.42 -14.09 13.24
C ASP A 59 -1.96 -15.08 14.28
N LEU A 60 -1.67 -14.84 15.56
CA LEU A 60 -2.14 -15.68 16.66
C LEU A 60 -3.68 -15.68 16.80
N ILE A 61 -4.31 -14.51 16.60
CA ILE A 61 -5.75 -14.34 16.81
C ILE A 61 -6.56 -14.50 15.52
N LEU A 62 -5.93 -14.48 14.34
CA LEU A 62 -6.60 -14.54 13.04
C LEU A 62 -7.58 -15.73 12.91
N PRO A 63 -7.24 -16.95 13.38
CA PRO A 63 -8.18 -18.08 13.32
C PRO A 63 -9.50 -17.84 14.08
N TYR A 64 -9.51 -16.95 15.07
CA TYR A 64 -10.67 -16.63 15.90
C TYR A 64 -11.55 -15.51 15.32
N SER A 65 -11.07 -14.83 14.27
CA SER A 65 -11.82 -13.79 13.57
C SER A 65 -12.79 -14.33 12.51
N GLY A 66 -12.60 -15.59 12.08
CA GLY A 66 -13.26 -16.15 10.90
C GLY A 66 -12.69 -15.66 9.56
N LEU A 67 -11.70 -14.75 9.59
CA LEU A 67 -10.99 -14.23 8.43
C LEU A 67 -9.65 -14.96 8.25
N SER A 68 -9.07 -14.85 7.06
CA SER A 68 -7.74 -15.41 6.76
C SER A 68 -6.94 -14.48 5.86
N ASN A 69 -5.61 -14.45 6.05
CA ASN A 69 -4.65 -13.68 5.24
C ASN A 69 -4.94 -12.17 5.20
N VAL A 70 -5.46 -11.59 6.29
CA VAL A 70 -5.73 -10.15 6.43
C VAL A 70 -5.22 -9.62 7.77
N SER A 71 -4.88 -8.32 7.80
CA SER A 71 -4.75 -7.58 9.06
C SER A 71 -6.15 -7.24 9.55
N LEU A 72 -6.46 -7.57 10.79
CA LEU A 72 -7.76 -7.27 11.38
C LEU A 72 -7.88 -5.76 11.64
N GLY A 73 -9.03 -5.20 11.28
CA GLY A 73 -9.45 -3.90 11.79
C GLY A 73 -9.68 -3.96 13.30
N GLU A 74 -9.72 -2.82 13.99
CA GLU A 74 -9.70 -2.81 15.47
C GLU A 74 -10.89 -3.53 16.13
N GLU A 75 -12.08 -3.46 15.53
CA GLU A 75 -13.26 -4.18 16.02
C GLU A 75 -13.12 -5.69 15.81
N ASP A 76 -12.77 -6.12 14.59
CA ASP A 76 -12.50 -7.53 14.28
C ASP A 76 -11.35 -8.08 15.13
N PHE A 77 -10.35 -7.25 15.42
CA PHE A 77 -9.24 -7.56 16.31
C PHE A 77 -9.75 -7.78 17.74
N ALA A 78 -10.54 -6.87 18.29
CA ALA A 78 -11.11 -7.03 19.63
C ALA A 78 -11.98 -8.30 19.73
N ARG A 79 -12.81 -8.56 18.72
CA ARG A 79 -13.63 -9.77 18.65
C ARG A 79 -12.76 -11.04 18.57
N ALA A 80 -11.71 -11.03 17.75
CA ALA A 80 -10.77 -12.13 17.63
C ALA A 80 -9.97 -12.38 18.93
N VAL A 81 -9.59 -11.32 19.65
CA VAL A 81 -8.98 -11.44 20.98
C VAL A 81 -9.95 -12.10 21.95
N ALA A 82 -11.23 -11.74 21.94
CA ALA A 82 -12.24 -12.38 22.80
C ALA A 82 -12.41 -13.87 22.47
N GLY A 83 -12.43 -14.21 21.19
CA GLY A 83 -12.42 -15.61 20.73
C GLY A 83 -11.19 -16.37 21.22
N TRP A 84 -10.00 -15.77 21.08
CA TRP A 84 -8.75 -16.34 21.59
C TRP A 84 -8.78 -16.51 23.12
N GLN A 85 -9.27 -15.51 23.85
CA GLN A 85 -9.39 -15.53 25.31
C GLN A 85 -10.29 -16.68 25.75
N ASN A 86 -11.48 -16.84 25.14
CA ASN A 86 -12.38 -17.97 25.42
C ASN A 86 -11.68 -19.31 25.21
N ASN A 87 -10.95 -19.47 24.11
CA ASN A 87 -10.23 -20.71 23.80
C ASN A 87 -9.00 -20.94 24.70
N ASN A 88 -8.56 -19.92 25.42
CA ASN A 88 -7.42 -19.97 26.32
C ASN A 88 -7.86 -19.90 27.80
N GLY A 89 -9.08 -20.33 28.11
CA GLY A 89 -9.55 -20.53 29.49
C GLY A 89 -9.91 -19.24 30.23
N PHE A 90 -10.04 -18.13 29.52
CA PHE A 90 -10.77 -16.97 30.03
C PHE A 90 -12.28 -17.23 29.85
N SER A 91 -13.11 -16.75 30.76
CA SER A 91 -14.56 -16.96 30.70
C SER A 91 -15.34 -15.74 31.19
N GLY A 92 -16.58 -15.63 30.72
CA GLY A 92 -17.49 -14.54 31.08
C GLY A 92 -16.86 -13.17 30.85
N LYS A 93 -16.81 -12.36 31.91
CA LYS A 93 -16.29 -10.97 31.85
C LYS A 93 -14.79 -10.87 31.52
N ASN A 94 -14.05 -11.98 31.52
CA ASN A 94 -12.61 -12.00 31.25
C ASN A 94 -12.27 -12.33 29.79
N ALA A 95 -13.27 -12.64 28.96
CA ALA A 95 -13.13 -12.78 27.50
C ALA A 95 -13.72 -11.53 26.81
N ASP A 96 -13.15 -10.38 27.15
CA ASP A 96 -13.64 -9.04 26.85
C ASP A 96 -13.02 -8.42 25.59
N GLY A 97 -12.16 -9.15 24.89
CA GLY A 97 -11.45 -8.65 23.71
C GLY A 97 -10.28 -7.72 24.03
N ILE A 98 -9.88 -7.62 25.30
CA ILE A 98 -8.83 -6.70 25.76
C ILE A 98 -7.52 -7.45 26.03
N ILE A 99 -6.44 -7.05 25.36
CA ILE A 99 -5.08 -7.52 25.65
C ILE A 99 -4.50 -6.73 26.84
N GLY A 100 -5.10 -6.94 28.01
CA GLY A 100 -4.60 -6.44 29.29
C GLY A 100 -3.43 -7.27 29.84
N PRO A 101 -2.88 -6.95 31.03
CA PRO A 101 -1.70 -7.61 31.57
C PRO A 101 -1.78 -9.15 31.64
N SER A 102 -2.94 -9.71 32.02
CA SER A 102 -3.17 -11.14 32.12
C SER A 102 -3.21 -11.84 30.75
N THR A 103 -4.00 -11.29 29.82
CA THR A 103 -4.05 -11.75 28.42
C THR A 103 -2.68 -11.63 27.78
N TRP A 104 -1.98 -10.51 27.97
CA TRP A 104 -0.65 -10.29 27.44
C TRP A 104 0.37 -11.28 27.97
N SER A 105 0.40 -11.55 29.28
CA SER A 105 1.33 -12.53 29.86
C SER A 105 1.20 -13.90 29.20
N LYS A 106 -0.04 -14.30 28.87
CA LYS A 106 -0.32 -15.60 28.23
C LYS A 106 -0.04 -15.56 26.72
N MET A 107 -0.48 -14.53 26.01
CA MET A 107 -0.16 -14.34 24.58
C MET A 107 1.34 -14.27 24.35
N LYS A 108 2.08 -13.52 25.17
CA LYS A 108 3.53 -13.38 25.07
C LYS A 108 4.25 -14.72 25.11
N SER A 109 3.86 -15.64 25.99
CA SER A 109 4.43 -17.00 26.00
C SER A 109 4.15 -17.78 24.72
N GLN A 110 2.95 -17.62 24.13
CA GLN A 110 2.58 -18.31 22.90
C GLN A 110 3.24 -17.69 21.67
N ILE A 111 3.40 -16.37 21.64
CA ILE A 111 4.13 -15.65 20.61
C ILE A 111 5.61 -15.98 20.70
N SER A 112 6.20 -16.05 21.89
CA SER A 112 7.60 -16.48 22.07
C SER A 112 7.82 -17.97 21.74
N ALA A 113 6.83 -18.83 21.97
CA ALA A 113 6.88 -20.25 21.61
C ALA A 113 6.59 -20.51 20.12
N HIS A 114 5.71 -19.71 19.52
CA HIS A 114 5.56 -19.55 18.06
C HIS A 114 6.69 -18.66 17.55
N SER A 115 7.93 -19.15 17.64
CA SER A 115 8.89 -18.86 16.58
C SER A 115 8.20 -19.24 15.27
N PRO A 116 8.12 -18.34 14.29
CA PRO A 116 7.34 -18.60 13.10
C PRO A 116 7.83 -19.90 12.44
N LEU A 117 6.91 -20.86 12.29
CA LEU A 117 7.01 -21.87 11.24
C LEU A 117 6.87 -21.26 9.84
N TYR A 118 6.89 -19.92 9.70
CA TYR A 118 7.41 -19.28 8.50
C TYR A 118 8.93 -19.30 8.51
N ASN A 119 9.47 -20.50 8.31
CA ASN A 119 10.81 -20.71 7.80
C ASN A 119 10.64 -21.22 6.37
N PRO A 120 10.61 -20.37 5.33
CA PRO A 120 11.25 -20.83 4.12
C PRO A 120 12.72 -20.82 4.52
N ALA A 121 13.26 -22.01 4.80
CA ALA A 121 14.69 -22.19 4.81
C ALA A 121 15.19 -21.88 3.39
N ILE A 122 15.29 -20.60 3.03
CA ILE A 122 16.07 -20.13 1.91
C ILE A 122 17.38 -19.73 2.54
N LYS A 123 18.33 -20.68 2.53
CA LYS A 123 19.73 -20.32 2.42
C LYS A 123 19.90 -19.63 1.06
N ALA A 124 19.53 -18.36 0.97
CA ALA A 124 19.88 -17.56 -0.21
C ALA A 124 21.34 -17.17 -0.05
N PRO A 125 22.21 -17.46 -1.04
CA PRO A 125 23.56 -16.95 -1.02
C PRO A 125 23.49 -15.42 -1.05
N ILE A 126 24.28 -14.79 -0.18
CA ILE A 126 24.48 -13.35 -0.16
C ILE A 126 24.88 -12.93 -1.58
N ALA A 127 23.97 -12.25 -2.29
CA ALA A 127 24.19 -11.84 -3.67
C ALA A 127 25.21 -10.70 -3.68
N ASN A 128 26.41 -10.98 -4.22
CA ASN A 128 27.38 -9.95 -4.58
C ASN A 128 26.73 -8.99 -5.59
N THR A 129 26.80 -7.69 -5.29
CA THR A 129 26.07 -6.57 -5.91
C THR A 129 26.46 -6.24 -7.37
N GLY A 130 27.12 -7.15 -8.08
CA GLY A 130 27.70 -6.92 -9.41
C GLY A 130 26.89 -7.47 -10.59
N ASN A 131 26.18 -8.59 -10.44
CA ASN A 131 25.45 -9.24 -11.53
C ASN A 131 24.12 -9.79 -11.02
N ILE A 132 23.03 -9.63 -11.77
CA ILE A 132 21.73 -10.27 -11.47
C ILE A 132 21.81 -11.77 -11.83
N THR A 133 22.72 -12.51 -11.20
CA THR A 133 22.84 -13.97 -11.31
C THR A 133 22.17 -14.68 -10.14
N ALA A 134 21.73 -13.94 -9.12
CA ALA A 134 20.96 -14.48 -8.02
C ALA A 134 19.59 -14.97 -8.51
N THR A 135 19.21 -16.18 -8.12
CA THR A 135 17.86 -16.69 -8.31
C THR A 135 16.88 -15.82 -7.52
N LEU A 136 16.01 -15.10 -8.21
CA LEU A 136 14.97 -14.28 -7.59
C LEU A 136 13.83 -15.16 -7.04
N GLY A 137 13.02 -14.58 -6.15
CA GLY A 137 11.93 -15.27 -5.49
C GLY A 137 10.72 -15.55 -6.37
N VAL A 138 9.72 -16.18 -5.74
CA VAL A 138 8.41 -16.45 -6.33
C VAL A 138 7.37 -15.73 -5.49
N LEU A 139 6.53 -14.91 -6.13
CA LEU A 139 5.33 -14.38 -5.51
C LEU A 139 4.25 -15.47 -5.49
N THR A 140 3.81 -15.84 -4.30
CA THR A 140 2.80 -16.90 -4.10
C THR A 140 1.50 -16.30 -3.59
N ILE A 141 0.38 -16.74 -4.17
CA ILE A 141 -0.98 -16.39 -3.76
C ILE A 141 -1.67 -17.64 -3.23
N ASN A 142 -2.24 -17.54 -2.03
CA ASN A 142 -2.98 -18.64 -1.44
C ASN A 142 -4.37 -18.80 -2.08
N THR A 143 -4.45 -19.59 -3.15
CA THR A 143 -5.69 -19.85 -3.90
C THR A 143 -6.65 -20.80 -3.19
N SER A 144 -6.29 -21.33 -2.00
CA SER A 144 -7.24 -22.06 -1.15
C SER A 144 -8.30 -21.16 -0.52
N ILE A 145 -8.06 -19.85 -0.47
CA ILE A 145 -9.07 -18.88 -0.04
C ILE A 145 -10.13 -18.76 -1.14
N PRO A 146 -11.43 -18.95 -0.84
CA PRO A 146 -12.50 -18.90 -1.85
C PRO A 146 -12.50 -17.61 -2.68
N ALA A 147 -12.23 -16.46 -2.06
CA ALA A 147 -12.14 -15.18 -2.74
C ALA A 147 -10.97 -15.08 -3.75
N LEU A 148 -9.93 -15.90 -3.60
CA LEU A 148 -8.71 -15.87 -4.41
C LEU A 148 -8.58 -17.05 -5.38
N VAL A 149 -9.58 -17.93 -5.47
CA VAL A 149 -9.52 -19.15 -6.30
C VAL A 149 -9.23 -18.89 -7.77
N LYS A 150 -9.62 -17.71 -8.30
CA LYS A 150 -9.36 -17.29 -9.68
C LYS A 150 -7.97 -16.68 -9.90
N CYS A 151 -7.22 -16.42 -8.84
CA CYS A 151 -5.88 -15.86 -8.95
C CYS A 151 -4.91 -16.91 -9.50
N ILE A 152 -3.88 -16.43 -10.19
CA ILE A 152 -2.77 -17.30 -10.63
C ILE A 152 -1.86 -17.50 -9.41
N PRO A 153 -1.63 -18.76 -8.96
CA PRO A 153 -1.04 -19.04 -7.65
C PRO A 153 0.42 -18.63 -7.52
N GLU A 154 1.19 -18.59 -8.61
CA GLU A 154 2.62 -18.31 -8.56
C GLU A 154 3.08 -17.38 -9.67
N TYR A 155 4.07 -16.54 -9.37
CA TYR A 155 4.82 -15.75 -10.33
C TYR A 155 6.30 -15.76 -9.98
N ARG A 156 7.14 -16.23 -10.89
CA ARG A 156 8.60 -16.18 -10.71
C ARG A 156 9.14 -14.85 -11.22
N PHE A 157 9.81 -14.11 -10.34
CA PHE A 157 10.42 -12.85 -10.73
C PHE A 157 11.62 -13.07 -11.67
N THR A 158 11.80 -12.14 -12.60
CA THR A 158 12.87 -12.13 -13.60
C THR A 158 13.84 -10.98 -13.38
N THR A 159 14.99 -11.02 -14.05
CA THR A 159 15.96 -9.90 -14.02
C THR A 159 15.35 -8.61 -14.57
N GLU A 160 14.45 -8.71 -15.56
CA GLU A 160 13.69 -7.58 -16.08
C GLU A 160 12.76 -6.97 -15.02
N ASP A 161 12.10 -7.80 -14.20
CA ASP A 161 11.28 -7.33 -13.08
C ASP A 161 12.11 -6.51 -12.07
N ALA A 162 13.35 -6.93 -11.79
CA ALA A 162 14.25 -6.19 -10.91
C ALA A 162 14.62 -4.81 -11.48
N ILE A 163 14.94 -4.72 -12.76
CA ILE A 163 15.28 -3.45 -13.42
C ILE A 163 14.08 -2.49 -13.37
N TRP A 164 12.89 -2.97 -13.74
CA TRP A 164 11.69 -2.14 -13.71
C TRP A 164 11.25 -1.76 -12.30
N LEU A 165 11.45 -2.63 -11.31
CA LEU A 165 11.20 -2.29 -9.91
C LEU A 165 12.18 -1.22 -9.41
N ALA A 166 13.46 -1.26 -9.80
CA ALA A 166 14.40 -0.20 -9.45
C ALA A 166 13.99 1.16 -10.04
N ARG A 167 13.53 1.18 -11.30
CA ARG A 167 12.97 2.38 -11.94
C ARG A 167 11.74 2.89 -11.18
N PHE A 168 10.84 1.98 -10.81
CA PHE A 168 9.64 2.32 -10.03
C PHE A 168 10.00 2.91 -8.67
N VAL A 169 10.97 2.32 -7.97
CA VAL A 169 11.42 2.79 -6.67
C VAL A 169 11.97 4.22 -6.74
N GLU A 170 12.84 4.49 -7.71
CA GLU A 170 13.45 5.82 -7.90
C GLU A 170 12.43 6.86 -8.40
N GLY A 171 11.48 6.44 -9.24
CA GLY A 171 10.46 7.32 -9.83
C GLY A 171 9.26 7.62 -8.94
N GLU A 172 8.78 6.64 -8.17
CA GLU A 172 7.50 6.71 -7.43
C GLU A 172 7.69 6.56 -5.92
N ALA A 173 8.53 5.62 -5.46
CA ALA A 173 8.64 5.28 -4.04
C ALA A 173 9.66 6.15 -3.26
N GLY A 174 10.07 7.28 -3.83
CA GLY A 174 11.01 8.22 -3.21
C GLY A 174 12.46 7.72 -3.15
N GLY A 175 12.76 6.56 -3.74
CA GLY A 175 14.11 6.04 -3.87
C GLY A 175 14.82 5.74 -2.55
N GLN A 176 14.12 5.47 -1.44
CA GLN A 176 14.73 5.22 -0.13
C GLN A 176 14.58 3.74 0.28
N ASP A 177 15.55 3.22 1.04
CA ASP A 177 15.45 1.90 1.67
C ASP A 177 14.84 2.04 3.08
N ASN A 178 13.52 2.14 3.15
CA ASN A 178 12.77 2.35 4.39
C ASN A 178 11.38 1.66 4.34
N PRO A 179 10.67 1.55 5.48
CA PRO A 179 9.37 0.90 5.54
C PRO A 179 8.29 1.50 4.61
N ASP A 180 8.30 2.81 4.37
CA ASP A 180 7.33 3.47 3.48
C ASP A 180 7.52 2.99 2.03
N SER A 181 8.76 2.99 1.53
CA SER A 181 9.09 2.50 0.20
C SER A 181 8.83 0.99 0.08
N HIS A 182 9.11 0.21 1.14
CA HIS A 182 8.77 -1.21 1.17
C HIS A 182 7.26 -1.44 1.09
N ALA A 183 6.46 -0.64 1.78
CA ALA A 183 5.00 -0.71 1.75
C ALA A 183 4.46 -0.46 0.34
N VAL A 184 4.97 0.55 -0.35
CA VAL A 184 4.60 0.83 -1.74
C VAL A 184 4.92 -0.36 -2.66
N ILE A 185 6.10 -0.96 -2.52
CA ILE A 185 6.50 -2.14 -3.32
C ILE A 185 5.59 -3.35 -3.02
N TRP A 186 5.32 -3.62 -1.74
CA TRP A 186 4.43 -4.71 -1.35
C TRP A 186 2.99 -4.50 -1.83
N ALA A 187 2.50 -3.25 -1.87
CA ALA A 187 1.20 -2.93 -2.47
C ALA A 187 1.17 -3.27 -3.97
N MET A 188 2.30 -3.06 -4.67
CA MET A 188 2.45 -3.46 -6.07
C MET A 188 2.47 -4.98 -6.26
N PHE A 189 3.14 -5.71 -5.37
CA PHE A 189 3.09 -7.18 -5.38
C PHE A 189 1.67 -7.70 -5.15
N ASN A 190 0.96 -7.16 -4.15
CA ASN A 190 -0.42 -7.50 -3.86
C ASN A 190 -1.32 -7.21 -5.07
N ARG A 191 -1.24 -6.01 -5.64
CA ARG A 191 -2.04 -5.61 -6.79
C ARG A 191 -1.81 -6.54 -7.98
N PHE A 192 -0.55 -6.77 -8.34
CA PHE A 192 -0.21 -7.65 -9.45
C PHE A 192 -0.67 -9.08 -9.17
N GLY A 193 -0.33 -9.64 -8.02
CA GLY A 193 -0.68 -11.02 -7.65
C GLY A 193 -2.18 -11.27 -7.64
N LEU A 194 -2.95 -10.34 -7.06
CA LEU A 194 -4.40 -10.46 -6.88
C LEU A 194 -5.18 -10.12 -8.16
N LEU A 195 -4.69 -9.20 -9.00
CA LEU A 195 -5.50 -8.67 -10.12
C LEU A 195 -4.98 -9.03 -11.52
N ARG A 196 -3.77 -9.60 -11.68
CA ARG A 196 -3.23 -9.95 -13.02
C ARG A 196 -4.11 -10.91 -13.81
N HIS A 197 -4.87 -11.78 -13.15
CA HIS A 197 -5.81 -12.67 -13.81
C HIS A 197 -6.99 -11.93 -14.47
N LYS A 198 -7.26 -10.68 -14.05
CA LYS A 198 -8.33 -9.82 -14.58
C LYS A 198 -7.85 -8.89 -15.70
N VAL A 199 -6.53 -8.71 -15.83
CA VAL A 199 -5.95 -7.75 -16.78
C VAL A 199 -5.01 -8.49 -17.71
N SER A 200 -5.52 -8.89 -18.88
CA SER A 200 -4.79 -9.69 -19.87
C SER A 200 -3.44 -9.08 -20.31
N SER A 201 -3.32 -7.75 -20.23
CA SER A 201 -2.09 -7.05 -20.58
C SER A 201 -1.00 -7.09 -19.50
N TRP A 202 -1.26 -7.64 -18.31
CA TRP A 202 -0.28 -7.79 -17.22
C TRP A 202 0.41 -9.15 -17.29
N THR A 203 1.17 -9.35 -18.37
CA THR A 203 1.85 -10.62 -18.66
C THR A 203 3.06 -10.88 -17.77
N SER A 204 3.69 -9.82 -17.24
CA SER A 204 4.80 -9.86 -16.29
C SER A 204 4.70 -8.71 -15.29
N PHE A 205 5.44 -8.79 -14.19
CA PHE A 205 5.48 -7.74 -13.18
C PHE A 205 6.12 -6.46 -13.75
N ALA A 206 7.14 -6.58 -14.59
CA ALA A 206 7.73 -5.49 -15.37
C ALA A 206 6.71 -4.78 -16.27
N VAL A 207 5.89 -5.53 -17.00
CA VAL A 207 4.84 -4.96 -17.88
C VAL A 207 3.74 -4.29 -17.06
N PHE A 208 3.36 -4.88 -15.93
CA PHE A 208 2.48 -4.24 -14.96
C PHE A 208 3.08 -2.91 -14.47
N LEU A 209 4.34 -2.92 -14.04
CA LEU A 209 5.26 -1.78 -13.81
C LEU A 209 4.95 -0.58 -14.72
N GLN A 210 5.26 -0.82 -15.99
CA GLN A 210 5.19 0.14 -17.09
C GLN A 210 3.79 0.69 -17.35
N LYS A 211 2.76 -0.13 -17.14
CA LYS A 211 1.37 0.26 -17.39
C LYS A 211 0.78 1.03 -16.22
N TYR A 212 1.09 0.61 -15.00
CA TYR A 212 0.53 1.17 -13.78
C TYR A 212 1.14 2.54 -13.44
N SER A 213 2.47 2.64 -13.42
CA SER A 213 3.17 3.84 -12.95
C SER A 213 3.29 4.90 -14.06
N THR A 214 2.84 6.13 -13.78
CA THR A 214 2.91 7.24 -14.74
C THR A 214 4.35 7.65 -15.08
N THR A 215 5.29 7.51 -14.14
CA THR A 215 6.72 7.76 -14.39
C THR A 215 7.35 6.70 -15.30
N LEU A 216 6.78 5.50 -15.36
CA LEU A 216 7.27 4.38 -16.18
C LEU A 216 6.53 4.23 -17.51
N GLN A 217 5.49 5.02 -17.77
CA GLN A 217 4.84 5.07 -19.07
C GLN A 217 5.73 5.81 -20.09
N PRO A 218 6.01 5.21 -21.28
CA PRO A 218 6.79 5.89 -22.32
C PRO A 218 6.15 7.20 -22.75
N LEU A 219 4.83 7.22 -22.89
CA LEU A 219 4.02 8.42 -23.02
C LEU A 219 2.79 8.24 -22.13
N LEU A 220 2.32 9.34 -21.54
CA LEU A 220 1.21 9.27 -20.59
C LEU A 220 -0.07 8.71 -21.24
N ASN A 221 -0.76 7.84 -20.54
CA ASN A 221 -2.06 7.32 -20.99
C ASN A 221 -3.24 8.23 -20.60
N SER A 222 -3.07 9.06 -19.56
CA SER A 222 -4.10 9.99 -19.09
C SER A 222 -3.97 11.36 -19.77
N ARG A 223 -5.07 11.85 -20.35
CA ARG A 223 -5.17 13.21 -20.91
C ARG A 223 -4.85 14.26 -19.85
N GLY A 224 -5.47 14.18 -18.67
CA GLY A 224 -5.27 15.14 -17.59
C GLY A 224 -3.83 15.20 -17.10
N ALA A 225 -3.14 14.05 -17.06
CA ALA A 225 -1.71 14.02 -16.74
C ALA A 225 -0.87 14.72 -17.83
N ALA A 226 -1.19 14.51 -19.11
CA ALA A 226 -0.50 15.18 -20.22
C ALA A 226 -0.75 16.69 -20.25
N GLU A 227 -1.96 17.15 -19.96
CA GLU A 227 -2.28 18.58 -19.84
C GLU A 227 -1.39 19.25 -18.78
N ARG A 228 -1.20 18.61 -17.62
CA ARG A 228 -0.30 19.10 -16.57
C ARG A 228 1.16 19.15 -17.03
N VAL A 229 1.61 18.13 -17.75
CA VAL A 229 2.98 18.11 -18.31
C VAL A 229 3.18 19.26 -19.27
N TRP A 230 2.23 19.47 -20.19
CA TRP A 230 2.29 20.57 -21.15
C TRP A 230 2.23 21.94 -20.48
N LYS A 231 1.32 22.14 -19.52
CA LYS A 231 1.24 23.37 -18.73
C LYS A 231 2.59 23.68 -18.08
N ASN A 232 3.17 22.72 -17.35
CA ASN A 232 4.48 22.90 -16.70
C ASN A 232 5.60 23.18 -17.72
N HIS A 233 5.58 22.53 -18.88
CA HIS A 233 6.54 22.78 -19.95
C HIS A 233 6.40 24.18 -20.54
N TYR A 234 5.19 24.65 -20.83
CA TYR A 234 4.97 26.00 -21.36
C TYR A 234 5.33 27.07 -20.33
N ASP A 235 4.99 26.86 -19.06
CA ASP A 235 5.31 27.79 -17.98
C ASP A 235 6.84 27.88 -17.77
N LYS A 236 7.55 26.74 -17.79
CA LYS A 236 9.01 26.66 -17.48
C LYS A 236 9.72 25.60 -18.34
N PRO A 237 9.96 25.85 -19.64
CA PRO A 237 10.39 24.81 -20.59
C PRO A 237 11.77 24.23 -20.29
N SER A 238 12.70 25.05 -19.79
CA SER A 238 14.05 24.60 -19.39
C SER A 238 14.04 23.71 -18.15
N LYS A 239 13.10 23.95 -17.22
CA LYS A 239 12.96 23.17 -15.98
C LYS A 239 12.20 21.85 -16.21
N PHE A 240 11.28 21.86 -17.17
CA PHE A 240 10.43 20.73 -17.50
C PHE A 240 10.55 20.34 -18.97
N PRO A 241 11.73 19.86 -19.43
CA PRO A 241 11.87 19.34 -20.77
C PRO A 241 10.98 18.11 -20.96
N VAL A 242 10.42 17.96 -22.17
CA VAL A 242 9.45 16.91 -22.49
C VAL A 242 9.85 16.14 -23.75
N VAL A 243 9.35 14.91 -23.85
CA VAL A 243 9.32 14.10 -25.07
C VAL A 243 7.87 13.92 -25.47
N SER A 244 7.55 14.16 -26.73
CA SER A 244 6.20 14.03 -27.27
C SER A 244 6.16 13.19 -28.55
N SER A 245 4.97 12.77 -28.94
CA SER A 245 4.70 12.16 -30.24
C SER A 245 3.68 12.98 -31.04
N GLU A 246 3.49 12.62 -32.31
CA GLU A 246 2.41 13.18 -33.13
C GLU A 246 1.01 12.61 -32.80
N SER A 247 0.94 11.54 -31.99
CA SER A 247 -0.35 11.00 -31.56
C SER A 247 -1.04 11.90 -30.53
N VAL A 248 -2.38 11.99 -30.61
CA VAL A 248 -3.23 12.78 -29.71
C VAL A 248 -4.19 11.90 -28.91
N TYR A 249 -4.75 12.41 -27.82
CA TYR A 249 -5.83 11.72 -27.10
C TYR A 249 -7.14 11.77 -27.89
N PRO A 250 -7.96 10.69 -27.89
CA PRO A 250 -9.23 10.66 -28.61
C PRO A 250 -10.13 11.86 -28.28
N GLY A 251 -10.67 12.51 -29.32
CA GLY A 251 -11.54 13.67 -29.18
C GLY A 251 -10.84 14.97 -28.78
N THR A 252 -9.50 15.05 -28.84
CA THR A 252 -8.74 16.24 -28.44
C THR A 252 -7.62 16.57 -29.44
N SER A 253 -7.06 17.76 -29.32
CA SER A 253 -5.82 18.17 -30.00
C SER A 253 -4.56 17.96 -29.14
N ILE A 254 -4.69 17.39 -27.94
CA ILE A 254 -3.59 17.29 -26.97
C ILE A 254 -2.67 16.16 -27.39
N LYS A 255 -1.42 16.50 -27.71
CA LYS A 255 -0.37 15.52 -28.04
C LYS A 255 0.02 14.70 -26.82
N LYS A 256 0.26 13.39 -27.03
CA LYS A 256 0.85 12.52 -26.00
C LYS A 256 2.26 12.98 -25.66
N VAL A 257 2.57 13.04 -24.36
CA VAL A 257 3.80 13.61 -23.82
C VAL A 257 4.26 12.87 -22.57
N GLN A 258 5.54 13.02 -22.24
CA GLN A 258 6.15 12.61 -20.97
C GLN A 258 7.32 13.55 -20.62
N TYR A 259 7.65 13.69 -19.34
CA TYR A 259 8.87 14.42 -18.96
C TYR A 259 10.14 13.69 -19.42
N GLN A 260 11.11 14.44 -19.95
CA GLN A 260 12.39 13.89 -20.39
C GLN A 260 13.11 13.13 -19.27
N ARG A 261 13.03 13.60 -18.02
CA ARG A 261 13.64 12.91 -16.87
C ARG A 261 13.07 11.50 -16.66
N HIS A 262 11.77 11.30 -16.90
CA HIS A 262 11.13 9.99 -16.78
C HIS A 262 11.54 9.07 -17.94
N ILE A 263 11.68 9.61 -19.15
CA ILE A 263 12.26 8.86 -20.28
C ILE A 263 13.70 8.44 -20.00
N ASN A 264 14.49 9.31 -19.37
CA ASN A 264 15.86 8.97 -18.98
C ASN A 264 15.88 7.86 -17.92
N LEU A 265 15.00 7.94 -16.92
CA LEU A 265 14.83 6.88 -15.92
C LEU A 265 14.46 5.53 -16.56
N GLN A 266 13.56 5.53 -17.55
CA GLN A 266 13.16 4.32 -18.29
C GLN A 266 14.30 3.71 -19.13
N LYS A 267 15.35 4.48 -19.45
CA LYS A 267 16.54 4.01 -20.17
C LYS A 267 17.67 3.59 -19.25
N LYS A 268 17.60 3.94 -17.97
CA LYS A 268 18.61 3.64 -16.96
C LYS A 268 18.81 2.13 -16.84
N ASN A 269 20.04 1.68 -16.99
CA ASN A 269 20.46 0.29 -16.83
C ASN A 269 20.64 -0.05 -15.35
N TRP A 270 20.76 -1.35 -15.06
CA TRP A 270 20.86 -1.84 -13.69
C TRP A 270 22.02 -1.20 -12.92
N GLU A 271 23.19 -1.08 -13.54
CA GLU A 271 24.43 -0.60 -12.91
C GLU A 271 24.41 0.89 -12.60
N GLU A 272 23.51 1.64 -13.23
CA GLU A 272 23.36 3.09 -13.04
C GLU A 272 22.55 3.42 -11.77
N PHE A 273 21.85 2.44 -11.19
CA PHE A 273 21.11 2.63 -9.94
C PHE A 273 22.06 2.66 -8.73
N PRO A 274 21.79 3.54 -7.74
CA PRO A 274 22.54 3.53 -6.48
C PRO A 274 22.57 2.12 -5.86
N GLU A 275 23.71 1.72 -5.29
CA GLU A 275 23.88 0.37 -4.74
C GLU A 275 22.81 0.00 -3.73
N TYR A 276 22.40 0.93 -2.87
CA TYR A 276 21.36 0.67 -1.88
C TYR A 276 19.98 0.40 -2.51
N VAL A 277 19.62 1.04 -3.64
CA VAL A 277 18.39 0.74 -4.39
C VAL A 277 18.48 -0.67 -4.97
N ARG A 278 19.60 -1.01 -5.60
CA ARG A 278 19.84 -2.34 -6.17
C ARG A 278 19.73 -3.43 -5.11
N LYS A 279 20.36 -3.22 -3.95
CA LYS A 279 20.30 -4.13 -2.81
C LYS A 279 18.89 -4.28 -2.25
N MET A 280 18.17 -3.18 -2.04
CA MET A 280 16.78 -3.22 -1.58
C MET A 280 15.89 -4.02 -2.54
N VAL A 281 15.98 -3.75 -3.84
CA VAL A 281 15.20 -4.44 -4.87
C VAL A 281 15.49 -5.94 -4.89
N LEU A 282 16.76 -6.35 -4.81
CA LEU A 282 17.11 -7.77 -4.73
C LEU A 282 16.61 -8.41 -3.44
N ASN A 283 16.76 -7.73 -2.31
CA ASN A 283 16.29 -8.23 -1.02
C ASN A 283 14.76 -8.41 -1.00
N ILE A 284 13.99 -7.48 -1.55
CA ILE A 284 12.53 -7.59 -1.55
C ILE A 284 12.04 -8.65 -2.54
N LEU A 285 12.65 -8.76 -3.72
CA LEU A 285 12.30 -9.79 -4.72
C LEU A 285 12.72 -11.20 -4.30
N THR A 286 13.69 -11.34 -3.40
CA THR A 286 14.07 -12.63 -2.81
C THR A 286 13.27 -12.97 -1.54
N GLY A 287 12.39 -12.07 -1.08
CA GLY A 287 11.62 -12.24 0.15
C GLY A 287 12.42 -11.96 1.44
N SER A 288 13.63 -11.40 1.32
CA SER A 288 14.47 -11.03 2.47
C SER A 288 13.96 -9.79 3.21
N ILE A 289 13.14 -8.95 2.55
CA ILE A 289 12.41 -7.83 3.19
C ILE A 289 10.94 -8.24 3.31
N PRO A 290 10.40 -8.42 4.53
CA PRO A 290 9.02 -8.83 4.73
C PRO A 290 8.02 -7.71 4.40
N ASN A 291 6.75 -8.07 4.26
CA ASN A 291 5.66 -7.10 4.17
C ASN A 291 5.62 -6.26 5.46
N PRO A 292 5.67 -4.92 5.39
CA PRO A 292 5.79 -4.06 6.57
C PRO A 292 4.43 -3.85 7.26
N GLY A 293 3.58 -4.87 7.35
CA GLY A 293 2.29 -4.82 8.05
C GLY A 293 1.14 -4.19 7.25
N ILE A 294 1.29 -3.99 5.92
CA ILE A 294 0.19 -3.48 5.07
C ILE A 294 -0.82 -4.56 4.66
N GLY A 295 -0.56 -5.82 5.03
CA GLY A 295 -1.42 -6.94 4.66
C GLY A 295 -1.57 -7.05 3.14
N ILE A 296 -2.82 -7.12 2.68
CA ILE A 296 -3.19 -7.27 1.25
C ILE A 296 -3.54 -5.95 0.55
N ALA A 297 -3.12 -4.79 1.10
CA ALA A 297 -3.38 -3.50 0.44
C ALA A 297 -2.89 -3.51 -1.01
N THR A 298 -3.74 -3.09 -1.95
CA THR A 298 -3.45 -3.08 -3.41
C THR A 298 -3.18 -1.70 -3.96
N ASP A 299 -3.30 -0.67 -3.13
CA ASP A 299 -3.26 0.73 -3.49
C ASP A 299 -2.53 1.53 -2.41
N PHE A 300 -1.90 2.62 -2.84
CA PHE A 300 -1.26 3.59 -1.97
C PHE A 300 -1.57 4.99 -2.52
N ASP A 301 -1.84 5.93 -1.63
CA ASP A 301 -2.15 7.32 -1.98
C ASP A 301 -1.49 8.25 -0.96
N SER A 302 -1.00 9.41 -1.42
CA SER A 302 -0.56 10.49 -0.54
C SER A 302 -1.74 11.40 -0.18
N THR A 303 -2.70 10.89 0.58
CA THR A 303 -3.93 11.63 0.94
C THR A 303 -3.64 12.97 1.64
N TYR A 304 -2.52 13.07 2.35
CA TYR A 304 -2.05 14.32 2.94
C TYR A 304 -1.73 15.40 1.88
N VAL A 305 -1.08 15.01 0.77
CA VAL A 305 -0.79 15.91 -0.36
C VAL A 305 -2.08 16.33 -1.05
N PHE A 306 -3.02 15.40 -1.25
CA PHE A 306 -4.32 15.71 -1.84
C PHE A 306 -5.12 16.70 -0.98
N MET A 307 -5.13 16.48 0.34
CA MET A 307 -5.78 17.38 1.28
C MET A 307 -5.15 18.78 1.28
N ILE A 308 -3.82 18.89 1.30
CA ILE A 308 -3.13 20.19 1.19
C ILE A 308 -3.47 20.87 -0.13
N SER A 309 -3.47 20.13 -1.23
CA SER A 309 -3.83 20.68 -2.54
C SER A 309 -5.26 21.24 -2.53
N ALA A 310 -6.21 20.48 -1.99
CA ALA A 310 -7.61 20.89 -1.87
C ALA A 310 -7.77 22.15 -0.98
N ARG A 311 -7.06 22.21 0.16
CA ARG A 311 -7.07 23.39 1.04
C ARG A 311 -6.51 24.64 0.36
N LYS A 312 -5.38 24.52 -0.34
CA LYS A 312 -4.79 25.65 -1.06
C LYS A 312 -5.75 26.21 -2.11
N LYS A 313 -6.49 25.34 -2.81
CA LYS A 313 -7.51 25.74 -3.78
C LYS A 313 -8.68 26.49 -3.12
N SER A 314 -9.02 26.18 -1.87
CA SER A 314 -10.03 26.91 -1.10
C SER A 314 -9.49 28.13 -0.35
N GLY A 315 -8.24 28.55 -0.62
CA GLY A 315 -7.60 29.70 0.04
C GLY A 315 -7.09 29.41 1.46
N ASN A 316 -7.15 28.15 1.91
CA ASN A 316 -6.62 27.74 3.20
C ASN A 316 -5.18 27.22 3.06
N SER A 317 -4.23 27.88 3.73
CA SER A 317 -2.80 27.52 3.70
C SER A 317 -2.33 26.75 4.95
N ASP A 318 -3.21 26.54 5.92
CA ASP A 318 -2.88 25.90 7.18
C ASP A 318 -2.65 24.40 6.99
N LYS A 319 -1.62 23.89 7.67
CA LYS A 319 -1.34 22.45 7.71
C LYS A 319 -2.52 21.73 8.38
N PRO A 320 -3.01 20.63 7.79
CA PRO A 320 -4.06 19.85 8.44
C PRO A 320 -3.54 19.21 9.72
N THR A 321 -4.38 19.25 10.75
CA THR A 321 -4.18 18.47 11.96
C THR A 321 -4.23 16.98 11.63
N TYR A 322 -3.73 16.17 12.55
CA TYR A 322 -3.74 14.72 12.39
C TYR A 322 -5.16 14.17 12.21
N ASP A 323 -6.11 14.62 13.03
CA ASP A 323 -7.49 14.14 12.99
C ASP A 323 -8.19 14.54 11.69
N GLU A 324 -7.94 15.75 11.18
CA GLU A 324 -8.50 16.17 9.89
C GLU A 324 -7.93 15.36 8.72
N TRP A 325 -6.62 15.07 8.72
CA TRP A 325 -6.01 14.19 7.72
C TRP A 325 -6.54 12.76 7.80
N LYS A 326 -6.74 12.24 9.02
CA LYS A 326 -7.31 10.91 9.24
C LYS A 326 -8.74 10.81 8.72
N ALA A 327 -9.58 11.79 9.05
CA ALA A 327 -10.95 11.87 8.54
C ALA A 327 -10.99 11.98 7.01
N TYR A 328 -10.13 12.83 6.43
CA TYR A 328 -9.99 12.97 4.99
C TYR A 328 -9.57 11.65 4.33
N THR A 329 -8.59 10.94 4.90
CA THR A 329 -8.10 9.65 4.39
C THR A 329 -9.20 8.59 4.41
N TYR A 330 -9.99 8.52 5.48
CA TYR A 330 -11.12 7.61 5.58
C TYR A 330 -12.17 7.90 4.49
N ASN A 331 -12.57 9.17 4.34
CA ASN A 331 -13.55 9.57 3.33
C ASN A 331 -13.03 9.37 1.90
N HIS A 332 -11.76 9.66 1.65
CA HIS A 332 -11.11 9.41 0.36
C HIS A 332 -11.11 7.93 -0.02
N ALA A 333 -10.84 7.04 0.95
CA ALA A 333 -10.92 5.61 0.74
C ALA A 333 -12.36 5.17 0.42
N ALA A 334 -13.34 5.63 1.21
CA ALA A 334 -14.75 5.33 0.99
C ALA A 334 -15.25 5.79 -0.41
N ASN A 335 -14.86 7.00 -0.83
CA ASN A 335 -15.21 7.54 -2.15
C ASN A 335 -14.60 6.77 -3.32
N LYS A 336 -13.51 6.02 -3.08
CA LYS A 336 -12.85 5.16 -4.07
C LYS A 336 -13.33 3.69 -4.00
N ASP A 337 -14.32 3.39 -3.15
CA ASP A 337 -14.77 2.02 -2.86
C ASP A 337 -13.62 1.11 -2.40
N VAL A 338 -12.72 1.66 -1.57
CA VAL A 338 -11.60 0.94 -0.95
C VAL A 338 -11.60 1.14 0.56
N ILE A 339 -10.96 0.20 1.26
CA ILE A 339 -10.83 0.26 2.72
C ILE A 339 -9.43 0.77 3.08
N TRP A 340 -9.37 1.82 3.88
CA TRP A 340 -8.11 2.26 4.47
C TRP A 340 -7.62 1.21 5.49
N ILE A 341 -6.39 0.75 5.34
CA ILE A 341 -5.77 -0.26 6.22
C ILE A 341 -5.52 0.19 7.66
N GLY A 342 -5.96 1.40 8.01
CA GLY A 342 -5.70 2.04 9.29
C GLY A 342 -4.26 2.48 9.46
N GLU A 343 -3.95 2.89 10.68
CA GLU A 343 -2.62 3.37 11.07
C GLU A 343 -1.64 2.21 11.22
N LYS A 344 -0.40 2.41 10.76
CA LYS A 344 0.68 1.44 10.89
C LYS A 344 1.86 2.10 11.61
N PRO A 345 2.21 1.66 12.84
CA PRO A 345 3.22 2.32 13.68
C PRO A 345 4.59 2.54 13.01
N GLN A 346 4.95 1.67 12.07
CA GLN A 346 6.20 1.67 11.32
C GLN A 346 6.15 2.48 10.02
N LEU A 347 4.99 2.99 9.61
CA LEU A 347 4.80 3.75 8.38
C LEU A 347 4.48 5.21 8.71
N ASN A 348 5.11 6.13 8.00
CA ASN A 348 4.75 7.54 8.09
C ASN A 348 3.68 7.86 7.05
N GLN A 349 2.43 7.52 7.38
CA GLN A 349 1.29 7.70 6.47
C GLN A 349 0.89 9.17 6.26
N GLN A 350 1.36 10.09 7.12
CA GLN A 350 1.15 11.53 6.97
C GLN A 350 2.28 12.22 6.18
N LYS A 351 3.33 11.49 5.78
CA LYS A 351 4.53 12.09 5.19
C LYS A 351 4.18 12.87 3.92
N MET A 352 4.60 14.13 3.85
CA MET A 352 4.79 14.78 2.55
C MET A 352 6.01 14.11 1.89
N PRO A 353 5.94 13.69 0.61
CA PRO A 353 7.15 13.33 -0.10
C PRO A 353 8.12 14.50 0.01
N SER A 354 9.24 14.29 0.70
CA SER A 354 10.29 15.28 0.84
C SER A 354 10.88 15.47 -0.54
N ILE A 355 10.53 16.57 -1.20
CA ILE A 355 11.14 16.98 -2.46
C ILE A 355 12.53 17.50 -2.08
N SER A 356 13.56 16.66 -2.23
CA SER A 356 14.96 17.08 -2.21
C SER A 356 15.32 17.80 -3.50
#